data_AF-A0A951WD89-F1
#
_entry.id   AF-A0A951WD89-F1
#
_cell.length_a   1.000
_cell.length_b   1.000
_cell.length_c   1.000
_cell.angle_alpha   90.00
_cell.angle_beta   90.00
_cell.angle_gamma   90.00
#
_symmetry.space_group_name_H-M   'P 1'
#
loop_
_entity.id
_entity.type
_entity.pdbx_description
1 polymer ?
#
loop_
_entity_poly.entity_id
_entity_poly.type
_entity_poly.pdbx_seq_one_letter_code
_entity_poly.pdbx_strand_id
1 'polypeptide(L)'
;METIEYSQKILDEIKFNTYTDYKLGDWLYLGMAKKNGKKICISVGYTLNYCIKKSNEFLELDDDISFLHISKIKTGEKTACDKFYFQKPLKQYY
;
A
#
# COMPACT_ATOMS: atom_id res chain seq x y z
N MET A 1 -14.68 -15.26 -6.76
CA MET A 1 -13.86 -14.16 -6.23
C MET A 1 -12.53 -14.76 -5.85
N GLU A 2 -11.46 -14.46 -6.58
CA GLU A 2 -10.12 -14.91 -6.20
C GLU A 2 -9.67 -14.06 -5.00
N THR A 3 -9.51 -14.71 -3.85
CA THR A 3 -8.93 -14.07 -2.67
C THR A 3 -7.51 -13.64 -3.01
N ILE A 4 -7.20 -12.35 -2.90
CA ILE A 4 -5.81 -11.88 -3.01
C ILE A 4 -5.05 -12.51 -1.85
N GLU A 5 -4.19 -13.48 -2.16
CA GLU A 5 -3.35 -14.12 -1.17
C GLU A 5 -2.21 -13.18 -0.81
N TYR A 6 -2.36 -12.48 0.32
CA TYR A 6 -1.32 -11.61 0.84
C TYR A 6 -0.20 -12.42 1.49
N SER A 7 1.03 -11.94 1.37
CA SER A 7 2.14 -12.48 2.17
C SER A 7 1.87 -12.32 3.67
N GLN A 8 2.43 -13.21 4.50
CA GLN A 8 2.31 -13.14 5.96
C GLN A 8 2.70 -11.75 6.50
N LYS A 9 3.74 -11.13 5.93
CA LYS A 9 4.17 -9.78 6.28
C LYS A 9 3.08 -8.72 6.12
N ILE A 10 2.29 -8.79 5.05
CA ILE A 10 1.18 -7.86 4.81
C ILE A 10 0.07 -8.11 5.83
N LEU A 11 -0.24 -9.39 6.10
CA LEU A 11 -1.26 -9.77 7.09
C LEU A 11 -0.88 -9.29 8.50
N ASP A 12 0.38 -9.48 8.89
CA ASP A 12 0.91 -9.03 10.18
C ASP A 12 0.84 -7.51 10.32
N GLU A 13 1.13 -6.76 9.25
CA GLU A 13 1.05 -5.30 9.27
C GLU A 13 -0.41 -4.80 9.31
N ILE A 14 -1.32 -5.43 8.56
CA ILE A 14 -2.74 -5.13 8.65
C ILE A 14 -3.24 -5.38 10.08
N LYS A 15 -2.82 -6.48 10.71
CA LYS A 15 -3.13 -6.78 12.12
C LYS A 15 -2.50 -5.78 13.08
N PHE A 16 -1.25 -5.36 12.86
CA PHE A 16 -0.60 -4.31 13.64
C PHE A 16 -1.41 -3.01 13.63
N ASN A 17 -2.02 -2.65 12.49
CA ASN A 17 -2.87 -1.45 12.40
C ASN A 17 -4.18 -1.53 13.18
N THR A 18 -4.56 -2.70 13.72
CA THR A 18 -5.75 -2.87 14.56
C THR A 18 -5.42 -2.98 16.05
N TYR A 19 -4.16 -2.88 16.45
CA TYR A 19 -3.79 -2.94 17.86
C TYR A 19 -4.31 -1.70 18.61
N THR A 20 -4.63 -1.87 19.89
CA THR A 20 -5.22 -0.81 20.72
C THR A 20 -4.27 0.35 20.98
N ASP A 21 -2.96 0.09 20.92
CA ASP A 21 -1.90 1.09 21.05
C ASP A 21 -1.46 1.68 19.69
N TYR A 22 -2.05 1.23 18.59
CA TYR A 22 -1.80 1.81 17.27
C TYR A 22 -2.36 3.23 17.20
N LYS A 23 -1.47 4.21 17.00
CA LYS A 23 -1.86 5.61 16.86
C LYS A 23 -1.95 5.98 15.38
N LEU A 24 -3.14 6.40 14.95
CA LEU A 24 -3.32 6.96 13.61
C LEU A 24 -2.42 8.20 13.44
N GLY A 25 -1.69 8.23 12.33
CA GLY A 25 -0.78 9.32 12.02
C GLY A 25 0.65 9.12 12.52
N ASP A 26 0.97 8.07 13.28
CA ASP A 26 2.39 7.73 13.55
C ASP A 26 3.09 7.20 12.29
N TRP A 27 2.32 6.52 11.44
CA TRP A 27 2.79 5.91 10.20
C TRP A 27 1.96 6.37 9.00
N LEU A 28 2.64 6.55 7.89
CA LEU A 28 2.07 6.74 6.57
C LEU A 28 2.43 5.56 5.67
N TYR A 29 1.43 5.06 4.95
CA TYR A 29 1.58 4.04 3.93
C TYR A 29 1.41 4.70 2.57
N LEU A 30 2.41 4.57 1.71
CA LEU A 30 2.46 5.22 0.41
C LEU A 30 2.44 4.16 -0.69
N GLY A 31 1.37 4.13 -1.49
CA GLY A 31 1.26 3.27 -2.65
C GLY A 31 2.15 3.79 -3.77
N MET A 32 3.23 3.07 -4.04
CA MET A 32 4.21 3.45 -5.06
C MET A 32 3.95 2.68 -6.34
N ALA A 33 3.94 3.40 -7.46
CA ALA A 33 3.76 2.85 -8.79
C ALA A 33 4.78 3.44 -9.77
N LYS A 34 4.76 2.94 -11.00
CA LYS A 34 5.55 3.43 -12.12
C LYS A 34 4.60 3.83 -13.25
N LYS A 35 4.79 5.02 -13.80
CA LYS A 35 4.11 5.51 -15.01
C LYS A 35 5.15 6.16 -15.92
N ASN A 36 5.19 5.77 -17.19
CA ASN A 36 6.12 6.31 -18.19
C ASN A 36 7.58 6.36 -17.71
N GLY A 37 8.05 5.26 -17.11
CA GLY A 37 9.43 5.16 -16.61
C GLY A 37 9.68 5.82 -15.24
N LYS A 38 8.80 6.70 -14.76
CA LYS A 38 8.98 7.44 -13.50
C LYS A 38 8.25 6.77 -12.34
N LYS A 39 8.88 6.78 -11.16
CA LYS A 39 8.25 6.34 -9.91
C LYS A 39 7.33 7.44 -9.40
N ILE A 40 6.09 7.09 -9.08
CA ILE A 40 5.06 8.01 -8.57
C ILE A 40 4.42 7.43 -7.31
N CYS A 41 3.86 8.30 -6.47
CA CYS A 41 3.01 7.93 -5.34
C CYS A 41 1.56 8.12 -5.78
N ILE A 42 0.76 7.06 -5.73
CA ILE A 42 -0.64 7.05 -6.19
C ILE A 42 -1.65 7.00 -5.05
N SER A 43 -1.21 6.68 -3.83
CA SER A 43 -2.08 6.65 -2.66
C SER A 43 -1.30 6.92 -1.39
N VAL A 44 -1.98 7.49 -0.39
CA VAL A 44 -1.46 7.65 0.97
C VAL A 44 -2.55 7.22 1.94
N GLY A 45 -2.21 6.42 2.95
CA GLY A 45 -3.14 5.99 3.98
C GLY A 45 -2.48 5.93 5.37
N TYR A 46 -3.30 6.09 6.42
CA TYR A 46 -2.87 5.89 7.81
C TYR A 46 -2.87 4.42 8.23
N THR A 47 -3.40 3.52 7.40
CA THR A 47 -3.33 2.08 7.57
C THR A 47 -2.96 1.43 6.24
N LEU A 48 -2.31 0.26 6.32
CA LEU A 48 -1.91 -0.49 5.13
C LEU A 48 -3.13 -0.87 4.29
N ASN A 49 -4.20 -1.35 4.92
CA ASN A 49 -5.42 -1.77 4.23
C ASN A 49 -6.08 -0.61 3.45
N TYR A 50 -6.15 0.58 4.04
CA TYR A 50 -6.71 1.74 3.35
C TYR A 50 -5.84 2.19 2.18
N CYS A 51 -4.51 2.16 2.32
CA CYS A 51 -3.58 2.45 1.23
C CYS A 51 -3.71 1.44 0.09
N ILE A 52 -3.89 0.15 0.38
CA ILE A 52 -4.17 -0.88 -0.64
C ILE A 52 -5.45 -0.55 -1.39
N LYS A 53 -6.56 -0.29 -0.67
CA LYS A 53 -7.85 0.07 -1.26
C LYS A 53 -7.71 1.25 -2.25
N LYS A 54 -7.11 2.36 -1.81
CA LYS A 54 -6.94 3.54 -2.67
C LYS A 54 -5.97 3.31 -3.82
N SER A 55 -4.99 2.43 -3.67
CA SER A 55 -4.09 2.04 -4.77
C SER A 55 -4.85 1.25 -5.84
N ASN A 56 -5.70 0.30 -5.45
CA ASN A 56 -6.54 -0.48 -6.38
C ASN A 56 -7.46 0.43 -7.19
N GLU A 57 -8.19 1.34 -6.54
CA GLU A 57 -9.08 2.30 -7.22
C GLU A 57 -8.35 3.11 -8.31
N PHE A 58 -7.06 3.42 -8.12
CA PHE A 58 -6.27 4.16 -9.11
C PHE A 58 -5.78 3.27 -10.26
N LEU A 59 -5.42 2.02 -9.95
CA LEU A 59 -4.96 1.03 -10.95
C LEU A 59 -6.09 0.55 -11.87
N GLU A 60 -7.34 0.66 -11.42
CA GLU A 60 -8.53 0.38 -12.24
C GLU A 60 -8.83 1.49 -13.27
N LEU A 61 -8.32 2.71 -13.05
CA LEU A 61 -8.59 3.87 -13.91
C LEU A 61 -7.57 4.08 -15.03
N ASP A 62 -6.35 3.55 -14.88
CA ASP A 62 -5.23 3.83 -15.77
C ASP A 62 -4.31 2.61 -15.93
N ASP A 63 -4.45 1.91 -17.06
CA ASP A 63 -3.69 0.70 -17.38
C ASP A 63 -2.20 0.94 -17.61
N ASP A 64 -1.77 2.18 -17.86
CA ASP A 64 -0.35 2.54 -18.03
C ASP A 64 0.41 2.61 -16.69
N ILE A 65 -0.30 2.40 -15.57
CA ILE A 65 0.28 2.41 -14.24
C ILE A 65 0.61 0.99 -13.78
N SER A 66 1.89 0.77 -13.49
CA SER A 66 2.37 -0.47 -12.90
C SER A 66 2.63 -0.30 -11.41
N PHE A 67 1.88 -1.01 -10.57
CA PHE A 67 2.11 -1.01 -9.13
C PHE A 67 3.49 -1.59 -8.77
N LEU A 68 4.17 -1.03 -7.76
CA LEU A 68 5.49 -1.48 -7.32
C LEU A 68 5.47 -2.08 -5.91
N HIS A 69 5.05 -1.29 -4.92
CA HIS A 69 5.01 -1.66 -3.50
C HIS A 69 4.29 -0.58 -2.69
N ILE A 70 3.95 -0.88 -1.44
CA ILE A 70 3.62 0.13 -0.44
C ILE A 70 4.84 0.41 0.42
N SER A 71 5.19 1.69 0.61
CA SER A 71 6.23 2.11 1.57
C SER A 71 5.59 2.48 2.90
N LYS A 72 6.15 2.02 4.02
CA LYS A 72 5.84 2.52 5.36
C LYS A 72 6.85 3.60 5.74
N ILE A 73 6.35 4.74 6.16
CA ILE A 73 7.16 5.90 6.56
C ILE A 73 6.66 6.35 7.94
N LYS A 74 7.56 6.64 8.87
CA LYS A 74 7.19 7.30 10.11
C LYS A 74 6.86 8.76 9.80
N THR A 75 5.75 9.29 10.31
CA THR A 75 5.34 10.66 9.99
C THR A 75 6.44 11.67 10.33
N GLY A 76 6.73 12.56 9.38
CA GLY A 76 7.83 13.52 9.46
C GLY A 76 9.13 13.04 8.81
N GLU A 77 9.28 11.74 8.55
CA GLU A 77 10.47 11.18 7.89
C GLU A 77 10.38 11.25 6.36
N LYS A 78 11.55 11.26 5.70
CA LYS A 78 11.68 11.31 4.24
C LYS A 78 12.00 9.96 3.61
N THR A 79 12.25 8.94 4.43
CA THR A 79 12.69 7.62 3.97
C THR A 79 11.78 6.53 4.50
N ALA A 80 11.52 5.53 3.67
CA ALA A 80 10.75 4.35 4.06
C ALA A 80 11.54 3.51 5.07
N CYS A 81 10.89 3.20 6.20
CA CYS A 81 11.41 2.24 7.17
C CYS A 81 11.05 0.80 6.79
N ASP A 82 10.01 0.60 5.97
CA ASP A 82 9.66 -0.71 5.45
C ASP A 82 8.94 -0.65 4.09
N LYS A 83 8.88 -1.79 3.38
CA LYS A 83 8.19 -1.97 2.10
C LYS A 83 7.40 -3.27 2.03
N PHE A 84 6.22 -3.20 1.44
CA PHE A 84 5.31 -4.32 1.21
C PHE A 84 5.15 -4.57 -0.29
N TYR A 85 5.59 -5.75 -0.74
CA TYR A 85 5.50 -6.19 -2.12
C TYR A 85 4.37 -7.22 -2.28
N PHE A 86 3.71 -7.18 -3.43
CA PHE A 86 2.55 -8.02 -3.73
C PHE A 86 2.93 -8.98 -4.84
N GLN A 87 2.66 -10.27 -4.65
CA GLN A 87 3.02 -11.32 -5.62
C GLN A 87 2.12 -11.32 -6.84
N LYS A 88 0.86 -10.89 -6.67
CA LYS A 88 -0.10 -10.72 -7.76
C LYS A 88 -0.39 -9.22 -7.99
N PRO A 89 -0.71 -8.81 -9.22
CA PRO A 89 -1.14 -7.45 -9.51
C PRO A 89 -2.34 -7.05 -8.66
N LEU A 90 -2.30 -5.84 -8.13
CA LEU A 90 -3.43 -5.17 -7.51
C LEU A 90 -4.42 -4.74 -8.61
N LYS A 91 -5.46 -5.54 -8.89
CA LYS A 91 -6.51 -5.22 -9.89
C LYS A 91 -7.93 -5.71 -9.54
N GLN A 92 -8.17 -6.21 -8.33
CA GLN A 92 -9.51 -6.64 -7.91
C GLN A 92 -9.75 -6.30 -6.45
N TYR A 93 -10.60 -5.30 -6.18
CA TYR A 93 -11.12 -5.05 -4.84
C TYR A 93 -12.62 -4.79 -4.86
N TYR A 94 -13.40 -5.85 -5.13
CA TYR A 94 -14.82 -5.95 -4.79
C TYR A 94 -15.19 -7.41 -4.49
#